data_AF-A0A833LSR5-F1
#
_entry.id   AF-A0A833LSR5-F1
#
_cell.length_a   1.000
_cell.length_b   1.000
_cell.length_c   1.000
_cell.angle_alpha   90.00
_cell.angle_beta   90.00
_cell.angle_gamma   90.00
#
_symmetry.space_group_name_H-M   'P 1'
#
loop_
_entity.id
_entity.type
_entity.pdbx_description
1 polymer ?
#
loop_
_entity_poly.entity_id
_entity_poly.type
_entity_poly.pdbx_seq_one_letter_code
_entity_poly.pdbx_strand_id
1 'polypeptide(L)'
;MRIIPTTKTAVEKLRARAREIQRTENIAYAKAQDRAAQEAAYDDWRHVQKSAESSEGLPQLSEEPAGKLPSRELNEDEARQTYMQILKQHGRAKVVPVTPPARGDIFHSVEIEGNRFDGCITGGFLYLLRKRHPSDPWFVSDSSAHLGVGQICNTGQRHAAEGSRIWYVCKYGPMEPCVYLGGLSKQGRLALAYEFGIPSREDLFQLSTDVPRYLSRVAIDERLFYLSPAFLGLVKWCKAHPRKSRTMECLPHYLGDWKSAALAGHWPVNTDDDVSDEELEKALWGPEGCPSGTPALR
;
A
#
# COMPACT_ATOMS: atom_id res chain seq x y z
N MET A 1 -14.58 11.63 -29.52
CA MET A 1 -14.55 10.19 -29.21
C MET A 1 -13.68 10.00 -27.97
N ARG A 2 -14.25 9.61 -26.83
CA ARG A 2 -13.51 9.46 -25.56
C ARG A 2 -12.92 8.05 -25.51
N ILE A 3 -11.59 7.90 -25.49
CA ILE A 3 -10.96 6.56 -25.42
C ILE A 3 -11.22 5.97 -24.04
N ILE A 4 -11.96 4.84 -24.00
CA ILE A 4 -12.20 4.06 -22.80
C ILE A 4 -11.11 2.98 -22.74
N PRO A 5 -10.37 2.79 -21.62
CA PRO A 5 -9.41 1.69 -21.54
C PRO A 5 -10.12 0.32 -21.67
N THR A 6 -9.95 -0.34 -22.81
CA THR A 6 -10.64 -1.61 -23.13
C THR A 6 -9.65 -2.76 -23.22
N THR A 7 -9.74 -3.74 -22.32
CA THR A 7 -8.88 -4.93 -22.35
C THR A 7 -9.40 -6.00 -23.33
N LYS A 8 -8.52 -6.92 -23.77
CA LYS A 8 -8.92 -8.07 -24.62
C LYS A 8 -10.07 -8.88 -24.01
N THR A 9 -10.02 -9.12 -22.71
CA THR A 9 -11.08 -9.81 -21.96
C THR A 9 -12.40 -9.02 -21.97
N ALA A 10 -12.35 -7.69 -21.93
CA ALA A 10 -13.56 -6.87 -22.05
C ALA A 10 -14.18 -6.99 -23.45
N VAL A 11 -13.36 -7.01 -24.51
CA VAL A 11 -13.84 -7.24 -25.89
C VAL A 11 -14.50 -8.61 -26.04
N GLU A 12 -13.92 -9.64 -25.43
CA GLU A 12 -14.50 -11.00 -25.43
C GLU A 12 -15.85 -11.06 -24.70
N LYS A 13 -15.98 -10.40 -23.55
CA LYS A 13 -17.26 -10.28 -22.84
C LYS A 13 -18.32 -9.59 -23.70
N LEU A 14 -17.95 -8.51 -24.41
CA LEU A 14 -18.87 -7.82 -25.31
C LEU A 14 -19.26 -8.69 -26.52
N ARG A 15 -18.36 -9.51 -27.06
CA ARG A 15 -18.71 -10.49 -28.11
C ARG A 15 -19.65 -11.57 -27.61
N ALA A 16 -19.44 -12.07 -26.38
CA ALA A 16 -20.34 -13.03 -25.77
C ALA A 16 -21.74 -12.44 -25.59
N ARG A 17 -21.82 -11.19 -25.09
CA ARG A 17 -23.07 -10.44 -24.97
C ARG A 17 -23.76 -10.20 -26.32
N ALA A 18 -23.00 -9.84 -27.36
CA ALA A 18 -23.54 -9.67 -28.70
C ALA A 18 -24.14 -10.98 -29.26
N ARG A 19 -23.56 -12.15 -28.97
CA ARG A 19 -24.14 -13.45 -29.37
C ARG A 19 -25.44 -13.76 -28.63
N GLU A 20 -25.57 -13.35 -27.37
CA GLU A 20 -26.80 -13.50 -26.59
C GLU A 20 -27.92 -12.61 -27.14
N ILE A 21 -27.61 -11.34 -27.41
CA ILE A 21 -28.54 -10.37 -28.04
C ILE A 21 -28.97 -10.88 -29.42
N GLN A 22 -28.03 -11.38 -30.23
CA GLN A 22 -28.32 -11.95 -31.55
C GLN A 22 -29.37 -13.06 -31.49
N ARG A 23 -29.22 -14.00 -30.54
CA ARG A 23 -30.15 -15.13 -30.38
C ARG A 23 -31.51 -14.68 -29.86
N THR A 24 -31.52 -13.75 -28.90
CA THR A 24 -32.74 -13.31 -28.21
C THR A 24 -33.62 -12.45 -29.11
N GLU A 25 -33.01 -11.56 -29.88
CA GLU A 25 -33.73 -10.57 -30.68
C GLU A 25 -33.80 -10.93 -32.17
N ASN A 26 -33.16 -12.04 -32.57
CA ASN A 26 -33.10 -12.52 -33.95
C ASN A 26 -32.61 -11.43 -34.94
N ILE A 27 -31.59 -10.67 -34.56
CA ILE A 27 -30.99 -9.61 -35.38
C ILE A 27 -29.64 -10.05 -35.99
N ALA A 28 -29.16 -9.31 -37.00
CA ALA A 28 -27.82 -9.53 -37.55
C ALA A 28 -26.73 -9.26 -36.49
N TYR A 29 -25.67 -10.09 -36.48
CA TYR A 29 -24.61 -10.01 -35.47
C TYR A 29 -23.95 -8.62 -35.38
N ALA A 30 -23.75 -7.92 -36.50
CA ALA A 30 -23.20 -6.57 -36.51
C ALA A 30 -24.07 -5.58 -35.71
N LYS A 31 -25.39 -5.65 -35.84
CA LYS A 31 -26.32 -4.81 -35.05
C LYS A 31 -26.31 -5.21 -33.57
N ALA A 32 -26.13 -6.49 -33.27
CA ALA A 32 -26.00 -6.97 -31.90
C ALA A 32 -24.69 -6.49 -31.24
N GLN A 33 -23.61 -6.36 -32.01
CA GLN A 33 -22.34 -5.81 -31.52
C GLN A 33 -22.46 -4.33 -31.17
N ASP A 34 -23.15 -3.53 -32.00
CA ASP A 34 -23.38 -2.11 -31.71
C ASP A 34 -24.26 -1.92 -30.46
N ARG A 35 -25.29 -2.76 -30.29
CA ARG A 35 -26.10 -2.77 -29.05
C ARG A 35 -25.28 -3.13 -27.81
N ALA A 36 -24.48 -4.20 -27.88
CA ALA A 36 -23.60 -4.59 -26.78
C ALA A 36 -22.58 -3.49 -26.44
N ALA A 37 -22.08 -2.77 -27.44
CA ALA A 37 -21.19 -1.63 -27.24
C ALA A 37 -21.90 -0.48 -26.50
N GLN A 38 -23.13 -0.14 -26.91
CA GLN A 38 -23.94 0.90 -26.26
C GLN A 38 -24.33 0.56 -24.81
N GLU A 39 -24.67 -0.71 -24.52
CA GLU A 39 -24.91 -1.18 -23.14
C GLU A 39 -23.69 -0.96 -22.23
N ALA A 40 -22.48 -1.02 -22.79
CA ALA A 40 -21.22 -0.80 -22.09
C ALA A 40 -20.68 0.64 -22.21
N ALA A 41 -21.54 1.61 -22.57
CA ALA A 41 -21.21 3.03 -22.70
C ALA A 41 -20.19 3.38 -23.80
N TYR A 42 -20.06 2.54 -24.84
CA TYR A 42 -19.38 2.89 -26.09
C TYR A 42 -20.39 3.45 -27.11
N ASP A 43 -19.88 4.18 -28.11
CA ASP A 43 -20.73 4.79 -29.14
C ASP A 43 -21.23 3.74 -30.15
N ASP A 44 -20.32 2.86 -30.61
CA ASP A 44 -20.55 1.77 -31.54
C ASP A 44 -19.44 0.70 -31.42
N TRP A 45 -19.53 -0.39 -32.18
CA TRP A 45 -18.49 -1.43 -32.16
C TRP A 45 -17.12 -0.94 -32.66
N ARG A 46 -17.08 0.05 -33.56
CA ARG A 46 -15.82 0.65 -34.02
C ARG A 46 -15.14 1.43 -32.91
N HIS A 47 -15.90 2.02 -31.99
CA HIS A 47 -15.39 2.68 -30.79
C HIS A 47 -14.71 1.67 -29.86
N VAL A 48 -15.29 0.47 -29.70
CA VAL A 48 -14.67 -0.63 -28.95
C VAL A 48 -13.33 -1.04 -29.60
N GLN A 49 -13.31 -1.19 -30.93
CA GLN A 49 -12.09 -1.56 -31.67
C GLN A 49 -10.99 -0.51 -31.53
N LYS A 50 -11.29 0.77 -31.78
CA LYS A 50 -10.33 1.87 -31.61
C LYS A 50 -9.83 2.00 -30.18
N SER A 51 -10.70 1.76 -29.20
CA SER A 51 -10.35 1.81 -27.78
C SER A 51 -9.43 0.63 -27.38
N ALA A 52 -9.66 -0.55 -27.94
CA ALA A 52 -8.79 -1.71 -27.77
C ALA A 52 -7.44 -1.51 -28.47
N GLU A 53 -7.40 -1.00 -29.70
CA GLU A 53 -6.17 -0.66 -30.43
C GLU A 53 -5.37 0.44 -29.71
N SER A 54 -6.04 1.44 -29.15
CA SER A 54 -5.39 2.49 -28.35
C SER A 54 -4.81 1.95 -27.04
N SER A 55 -5.36 0.86 -26.51
CA SER A 55 -4.82 0.15 -25.34
C SER A 55 -3.61 -0.74 -25.70
N GLU A 56 -3.48 -1.17 -26.96
CA GLU A 56 -2.29 -1.86 -27.49
C GLU A 56 -1.15 -0.88 -27.81
N GLY A 57 -1.44 0.42 -27.97
CA GLY A 57 -0.45 1.50 -28.16
C GLY A 57 0.13 2.11 -26.86
N LEU A 58 -0.39 1.75 -25.69
CA LEU A 58 0.39 1.84 -24.45
C LEU A 58 1.41 0.70 -24.52
N PRO A 59 2.71 0.94 -24.27
CA PRO A 59 3.73 -0.07 -24.48
C PRO A 59 3.40 -1.33 -23.66
N GLN A 60 2.84 -2.32 -24.34
CA GLN A 60 3.14 -3.70 -24.04
C GLN A 60 4.65 -3.78 -24.19
N LEU A 61 5.34 -3.96 -23.06
CA LEU A 61 6.73 -4.38 -23.04
C LEU A 61 6.84 -5.61 -23.93
N SER A 62 7.19 -5.39 -25.19
CA SER A 62 7.64 -6.42 -26.10
C SER A 62 8.81 -7.10 -25.41
N GLU A 63 8.69 -8.41 -25.24
CA GLU A 63 9.80 -9.29 -24.97
C GLU A 63 10.65 -9.38 -26.25
N GLU A 64 11.27 -8.27 -26.62
CA GLU A 64 12.48 -8.31 -27.43
C GLU A 64 13.61 -8.78 -26.51
N PRO A 65 14.48 -9.71 -26.95
CA PRO A 65 15.55 -10.25 -26.13
C PRO A 65 16.61 -9.15 -25.94
N ALA A 66 16.37 -8.31 -24.93
CA ALA A 66 17.38 -7.45 -24.37
C ALA A 66 18.59 -8.33 -24.07
N GLY A 67 19.73 -7.95 -24.65
CA GLY A 67 20.97 -8.69 -24.59
C GLY A 67 21.21 -9.21 -23.18
N LYS A 68 21.76 -10.44 -23.11
CA LYS A 68 22.20 -11.14 -21.90
C LYS A 68 23.08 -10.23 -21.02
N LEU A 69 22.48 -9.32 -20.29
CA LEU A 69 22.97 -8.91 -18.99
C LEU A 69 22.62 -10.09 -18.07
N PRO A 70 23.56 -10.59 -17.26
CA PRO A 70 23.26 -11.62 -16.29
C PRO A 70 22.36 -10.98 -15.22
N SER A 71 21.06 -10.93 -15.48
CA SER A 71 20.05 -10.57 -14.51
C SER A 71 19.96 -11.72 -13.52
N ARG A 72 20.83 -11.69 -12.51
CA ARG A 72 20.57 -12.41 -11.28
C ARG A 72 19.23 -11.88 -10.78
N GLU A 73 18.15 -12.64 -10.97
CA GLU A 73 16.89 -12.35 -10.33
C GLU A 73 17.17 -12.38 -8.84
N LEU A 74 17.10 -11.20 -8.20
CA LEU A 74 17.17 -11.11 -6.75
C LEU A 74 16.04 -11.95 -6.19
N ASN A 75 16.27 -12.62 -5.06
CA ASN A 75 15.17 -13.22 -4.35
C ASN A 75 14.19 -12.11 -3.87
N GLU A 76 12.95 -12.49 -3.55
CA GLU A 76 11.93 -11.49 -3.23
C GLU A 76 12.31 -10.61 -2.02
N ASP A 77 13.03 -11.16 -1.05
CA ASP A 77 13.48 -10.45 0.15
C ASP A 77 14.52 -9.37 -0.18
N GLU A 78 15.53 -9.71 -0.99
CA GLU A 78 16.54 -8.79 -1.52
C GLU A 78 15.86 -7.68 -2.35
N ALA A 79 14.84 -8.02 -3.14
CA ALA A 79 14.08 -7.05 -3.91
C ALA A 79 13.29 -6.08 -3.01
N ARG A 80 12.66 -6.56 -1.93
CA ARG A 80 11.98 -5.72 -0.92
C ARG A 80 12.96 -4.79 -0.22
N GLN A 81 14.11 -5.30 0.21
CA GLN A 81 15.14 -4.48 0.84
C GLN A 81 15.66 -3.40 -0.11
N THR A 82 15.92 -3.77 -1.36
CA THR A 82 16.35 -2.82 -2.41
C THR A 82 15.29 -1.74 -2.62
N TYR A 83 14.01 -2.12 -2.70
CA TYR A 83 12.92 -1.16 -2.82
C TYR A 83 12.88 -0.18 -1.64
N MET A 84 12.96 -0.66 -0.40
CA MET A 84 12.97 0.19 0.79
C MET A 84 14.19 1.12 0.83
N GLN A 85 15.36 0.66 0.38
CA GLN A 85 16.55 1.50 0.26
C GLN A 85 16.36 2.63 -0.76
N ILE A 86 15.73 2.34 -1.91
CA ILE A 86 15.39 3.35 -2.92
C ILE A 86 14.45 4.39 -2.33
N LEU A 87 13.39 3.97 -1.64
CA LEU A 87 12.46 4.90 -0.98
C LEU A 87 13.20 5.80 0.02
N LYS A 88 14.08 5.23 0.85
CA LYS A 88 14.90 5.98 1.81
C LYS A 88 15.83 6.99 1.12
N GLN A 89 16.46 6.61 0.02
CA GLN A 89 17.43 7.45 -0.69
C GLN A 89 16.77 8.62 -1.44
N HIS A 90 15.56 8.42 -1.95
CA HIS A 90 14.84 9.39 -2.77
C HIS A 90 13.77 10.18 -2.01
N GLY A 91 13.27 9.66 -0.89
CA GLY A 91 12.39 10.35 0.05
C GLY A 91 13.15 11.32 0.94
N ARG A 92 13.81 12.33 0.36
CA ARG A 92 14.66 13.27 1.12
C ARG A 92 13.88 14.42 1.79
N ALA A 93 12.55 14.38 1.76
CA ALA A 93 11.75 15.29 2.55
C ALA A 93 12.09 15.14 4.03
N LYS A 94 12.12 16.26 4.77
CA LYS A 94 12.41 16.23 6.19
C LYS A 94 11.29 15.47 6.92
N VAL A 95 11.65 14.35 7.56
CA VAL A 95 10.77 13.62 8.48
C VAL A 95 11.11 14.06 9.90
N VAL A 96 10.12 14.60 10.61
CA VAL A 96 10.25 15.00 12.01
C VAL A 96 9.52 13.96 12.86
N PRO A 97 10.22 13.15 13.66
CA PRO A 97 9.58 12.26 14.60
C PRO A 97 8.73 13.05 15.58
N VAL A 98 7.48 12.62 15.77
CA VAL A 98 6.59 13.17 16.79
C VAL A 98 6.48 12.13 17.89
N THR A 99 6.68 12.53 19.14
CA THR A 99 6.61 11.57 20.25
C THR A 99 5.15 11.12 20.43
N PRO A 100 4.85 9.82 20.28
CA PRO A 100 3.51 9.31 20.56
C PRO A 100 3.14 9.54 22.03
N PRO A 101 1.85 9.70 22.36
CA PRO A 101 1.44 9.77 23.75
C PRO A 101 1.83 8.49 24.49
N ALA A 102 2.31 8.62 25.73
CA ALA A 102 2.78 7.48 26.54
C ALA A 102 1.69 6.43 26.80
N ARG A 103 0.42 6.82 26.68
CA ARG A 103 -0.74 5.94 26.69
C ARG A 103 -1.54 6.17 25.43
N GLY A 104 -2.05 5.09 24.86
CA GLY A 104 -2.93 5.14 23.71
C GLY A 104 -2.60 4.03 22.75
N ASP A 105 -3.06 4.20 21.52
CA ASP A 105 -2.97 3.17 20.50
C ASP A 105 -2.14 3.64 19.28
N ILE A 106 -1.43 4.77 19.41
CA ILE A 106 -0.47 5.26 18.42
C ILE A 106 0.90 4.62 18.68
N PHE A 107 1.46 3.96 17.67
CA PHE A 107 2.76 3.28 17.76
C PHE A 107 3.87 3.94 16.95
N HIS A 108 3.52 4.76 15.96
CA HIS A 108 4.46 5.55 15.17
C HIS A 108 3.84 6.91 14.86
N SER A 109 4.61 7.98 14.87
CA SER A 109 4.10 9.32 14.58
C SER A 109 5.20 10.17 13.98
N VAL A 110 4.92 10.77 12.83
CA VAL A 110 5.88 11.60 12.10
C VAL A 110 5.17 12.79 11.45
N GLU A 111 5.91 13.88 11.28
CA GLU A 111 5.52 15.01 10.45
C GLU A 111 6.41 15.06 9.20
N ILE A 112 5.79 15.16 8.04
CA ILE A 112 6.46 15.25 6.74
C ILE A 112 5.90 16.47 6.02
N GLU A 113 6.75 17.47 5.75
CA GLU A 113 6.37 18.71 5.07
C GLU A 113 5.14 19.39 5.72
N GLY A 114 5.11 19.45 7.05
CA GLY A 114 4.00 20.02 7.83
C GLY A 114 2.77 19.13 7.98
N ASN A 115 2.79 17.92 7.42
CA ASN A 115 1.67 16.98 7.51
C ASN A 115 1.96 15.89 8.53
N ARG A 116 1.09 15.75 9.53
CA ARG A 116 1.21 14.73 10.57
C ARG A 116 0.53 13.41 10.17
N PHE A 117 1.29 12.35 10.31
CA PHE A 117 0.88 10.98 10.07
C PHE A 117 1.12 10.12 11.32
N ASP A 118 0.09 9.38 11.73
CA ASP A 118 0.13 8.50 12.88
C ASP A 118 -0.15 7.06 12.45
N GLY A 119 0.69 6.12 12.87
CA GLY A 119 0.41 4.69 12.83
C GLY A 119 -0.34 4.32 14.11
N CYS A 120 -1.55 3.76 13.99
CA CYS A 120 -2.35 3.39 15.15
C CYS A 120 -2.97 2.00 15.07
N ILE A 121 -3.35 1.47 16.23
CA ILE A 121 -4.01 0.17 16.37
C ILE A 121 -5.43 0.39 16.87
N THR A 122 -6.43 -0.08 16.14
CA THR A 122 -7.83 0.03 16.56
C THR A 122 -8.56 -1.26 16.21
N GLY A 123 -9.21 -1.88 17.21
CA GLY A 123 -10.00 -3.10 16.99
C GLY A 123 -9.23 -4.26 16.35
N GLY A 124 -7.93 -4.40 16.66
CA GLY A 124 -7.07 -5.45 16.08
C GLY A 124 -6.51 -5.13 14.68
N PHE A 125 -6.82 -3.96 14.12
CA PHE A 125 -6.31 -3.51 12.84
C PHE A 125 -5.26 -2.41 12.97
N LEU A 126 -4.33 -2.37 12.02
CA LEU A 126 -3.30 -1.34 11.90
C LEU A 126 -3.70 -0.31 10.85
N TYR A 127 -3.62 0.96 11.20
CA TYR A 127 -4.00 2.07 10.34
C TYR A 127 -2.89 3.09 10.19
N LEU A 128 -2.82 3.69 9.01
CA LEU A 128 -2.27 5.03 8.82
C LEU A 128 -3.39 6.03 9.03
N LEU A 129 -3.18 7.00 9.92
CA LEU A 129 -4.01 8.18 10.10
C LEU A 129 -3.27 9.41 9.59
N ARG A 130 -3.98 10.30 8.91
CA ARG A 130 -3.54 11.68 8.70
C ARG A 130 -4.41 12.60 9.53
N LYS A 131 -3.77 13.40 10.40
CA LYS A 131 -4.45 14.39 11.24
C LYS A 131 -4.65 15.70 10.51
N ARG A 132 -5.75 16.38 10.83
CA ARG A 132 -6.05 17.65 10.17
C ARG A 132 -5.05 18.73 10.52
N HIS A 133 -4.37 19.23 9.51
CA HIS A 133 -3.55 20.42 9.66
C HIS A 133 -4.44 21.67 9.49
N PRO A 134 -4.49 22.60 10.46
CA PRO A 134 -5.37 23.77 10.39
C PRO A 134 -5.16 24.65 9.16
N SER A 135 -3.95 24.66 8.60
CA SER A 135 -3.60 25.44 7.43
C SER A 135 -3.81 24.73 6.10
N ASP A 136 -4.29 23.48 6.09
CA ASP A 136 -4.66 22.78 4.85
C ASP A 136 -6.18 22.97 4.61
N PRO A 137 -6.58 23.93 3.75
CA PRO A 137 -7.99 24.22 3.50
C PRO A 137 -8.70 23.07 2.76
N TRP A 138 -7.95 22.16 2.15
CA TRP A 138 -8.47 21.06 1.36
C TRP A 138 -8.71 19.79 2.18
N PHE A 139 -8.14 19.73 3.38
CA PHE A 139 -8.30 18.61 4.27
C PHE A 139 -9.36 18.90 5.34
N VAL A 140 -10.58 18.47 5.04
CA VAL A 140 -11.79 18.80 5.82
C VAL A 140 -11.96 17.96 7.10
N SER A 141 -11.39 16.75 7.15
CA SER A 141 -11.48 15.86 8.31
C SER A 141 -10.27 14.93 8.39
N ASP A 142 -9.99 14.40 9.59
CA ASP A 142 -9.08 13.27 9.76
C ASP A 142 -9.44 12.13 8.78
N SER A 143 -8.42 11.41 8.31
CA SER A 143 -8.59 10.32 7.36
C SER A 143 -7.70 9.15 7.72
N SER A 144 -8.13 7.94 7.37
CA SER A 144 -7.46 6.69 7.74
C SER A 144 -7.43 5.68 6.61
N ALA A 145 -6.35 4.92 6.50
CA ALA A 145 -6.23 3.75 5.62
C ALA A 145 -5.71 2.56 6.41
N HIS A 146 -6.17 1.35 6.08
CA HIS A 146 -5.59 0.12 6.64
C HIS A 146 -4.18 -0.08 6.07
N LEU A 147 -3.22 -0.41 6.94
CA LEU A 147 -1.89 -0.82 6.51
C LEU A 147 -1.94 -2.23 5.89
N GLY A 148 -1.04 -2.49 4.94
CA GLY A 148 -1.01 -3.76 4.19
C GLY A 148 -1.97 -3.87 3.00
N VAL A 149 -2.78 -2.86 2.72
CA VAL A 149 -3.58 -2.75 1.46
C VAL A 149 -3.56 -1.39 0.82
N GLY A 150 -3.09 -0.39 1.57
CA GLY A 150 -2.93 0.96 1.06
C GLY A 150 -1.80 1.01 0.05
N GLN A 151 -1.98 1.78 -1.03
CA GLN A 151 -0.90 2.22 -1.90
C GLN A 151 -1.04 3.71 -2.19
N ILE A 152 0.08 4.39 -2.42
CA ILE A 152 0.11 5.78 -2.84
C ILE A 152 -0.21 5.83 -4.34
N CYS A 153 -1.32 6.46 -4.69
CA CYS A 153 -1.79 6.56 -6.07
C CYS A 153 -2.15 7.99 -6.44
N ASN A 154 -2.02 8.27 -7.73
CA ASN A 154 -2.70 9.40 -8.33
C ASN A 154 -4.14 9.00 -8.69
N THR A 155 -5.13 9.74 -8.19
CA THR A 155 -6.54 9.40 -8.47
C THR A 155 -7.03 9.93 -9.81
N GLY A 156 -6.20 10.70 -10.55
CA GLY A 156 -6.59 11.40 -11.77
C GLY A 156 -7.58 12.55 -11.53
N GLN A 157 -8.12 12.67 -10.31
CA GLN A 157 -8.88 13.83 -9.88
C GLN A 157 -7.97 15.05 -9.92
N ARG A 158 -8.44 16.11 -10.58
CA ARG A 158 -7.76 17.40 -10.62
C ARG A 158 -8.50 18.34 -9.71
N HIS A 159 -7.77 19.13 -8.92
CA HIS A 159 -8.38 20.30 -8.31
C HIS A 159 -8.71 21.30 -9.42
N ALA A 160 -9.95 21.80 -9.42
CA ALA A 160 -10.46 22.73 -10.44
C ALA A 160 -9.66 24.05 -10.53
N ALA A 161 -8.91 24.42 -9.49
CA ALA A 161 -8.20 25.70 -9.40
C ALA A 161 -6.73 25.66 -9.85
N GLU A 162 -6.03 24.52 -9.76
CA GLU A 162 -4.56 24.48 -9.92
C GLU A 162 -4.05 23.50 -10.97
N GLY A 163 -4.92 22.64 -11.52
CA GLY A 163 -4.50 21.60 -12.47
C GLY A 163 -3.50 20.58 -11.89
N SER A 164 -3.19 20.69 -10.60
CA SER A 164 -2.28 19.81 -9.87
C SER A 164 -2.92 18.44 -9.66
N ARG A 165 -2.07 17.43 -9.80
CA ARG A 165 -2.38 16.02 -9.63
C ARG A 165 -2.66 15.74 -8.16
N ILE A 166 -3.82 15.17 -7.84
CA ILE A 166 -4.17 14.81 -6.46
C ILE A 166 -3.64 13.42 -6.11
N TRP A 167 -3.03 13.32 -4.93
CA TRP A 167 -2.46 12.08 -4.40
C TRP A 167 -3.21 11.63 -3.17
N TYR A 168 -3.38 10.32 -3.05
CA TYR A 168 -4.00 9.66 -1.90
C TYR A 168 -3.23 8.39 -1.53
N VAL A 169 -3.36 7.93 -0.30
CA VAL A 169 -3.29 6.50 0.00
C VAL A 169 -4.66 5.90 -0.30
N CYS A 170 -4.68 4.89 -1.15
CA CYS A 170 -5.92 4.22 -1.56
C CYS A 170 -5.93 2.76 -1.17
N LYS A 171 -7.10 2.26 -0.73
CA LYS A 171 -7.34 0.84 -0.46
C LYS A 171 -7.60 0.15 -1.80
N TYR A 172 -6.73 -0.74 -2.27
CA TYR A 172 -6.83 -1.43 -3.57
C TYR A 172 -6.57 -0.62 -4.86
N GLY A 173 -6.75 0.71 -4.88
CA GLY A 173 -6.39 1.50 -6.07
C GLY A 173 -7.05 2.87 -6.17
N PRO A 174 -6.82 3.62 -7.26
CA PRO A 174 -7.18 5.03 -7.39
C PRO A 174 -8.69 5.33 -7.26
N MET A 175 -9.56 4.33 -7.36
CA MET A 175 -11.02 4.48 -7.21
C MET A 175 -11.49 4.43 -5.75
N GLU A 176 -10.62 4.06 -4.82
CA GLU A 176 -10.92 3.93 -3.39
C GLU A 176 -9.95 4.79 -2.55
N PRO A 177 -9.98 6.13 -2.73
CA PRO A 177 -9.14 7.04 -1.96
C PRO A 177 -9.51 7.00 -0.48
N CYS A 178 -8.51 6.91 0.40
CA CYS A 178 -8.71 6.87 1.84
C CYS A 178 -8.06 8.05 2.54
N VAL A 179 -6.75 8.25 2.35
CA VAL A 179 -5.98 9.32 3.02
C VAL A 179 -5.51 10.32 1.99
N TYR A 180 -6.02 11.54 2.04
CA TYR A 180 -5.57 12.64 1.18
C TYR A 180 -4.11 13.00 1.49
N LEU A 181 -3.27 13.09 0.46
CA LEU A 181 -1.85 13.44 0.57
C LEU A 181 -1.52 14.79 -0.08
N GLY A 182 -2.53 15.57 -0.47
CA GLY A 182 -2.30 16.88 -1.09
C GLY A 182 -1.42 17.77 -0.23
N GLY A 183 -0.57 18.56 -0.91
CA GLY A 183 0.50 19.33 -0.29
C GLY A 183 1.83 18.57 -0.18
N LEU A 184 1.85 17.24 -0.21
CA LEU A 184 3.11 16.49 -0.22
C LEU A 184 3.79 16.53 -1.60
N SER A 185 5.08 16.88 -1.60
CA SER A 185 5.96 16.72 -2.74
C SER A 185 6.16 15.24 -3.09
N LYS A 186 6.76 14.96 -4.25
CA LYS A 186 7.18 13.59 -4.60
C LYS A 186 8.11 13.00 -3.53
N GLN A 187 9.02 13.80 -2.99
CA GLN A 187 9.92 13.32 -1.95
C GLN A 187 9.20 13.10 -0.62
N GLY A 188 8.21 13.93 -0.30
CA GLY A 188 7.32 13.73 0.85
C GLY A 188 6.56 12.41 0.78
N ARG A 189 6.02 12.07 -0.40
CA ARG A 189 5.33 10.79 -0.62
C ARG A 189 6.26 9.58 -0.54
N LEU A 190 7.47 9.68 -1.11
CA LEU A 190 8.47 8.61 -1.01
C LEU A 190 8.96 8.43 0.44
N ALA A 191 9.10 9.53 1.20
CA ALA A 191 9.41 9.47 2.63
C ALA A 191 8.27 8.81 3.41
N LEU A 192 7.01 9.17 3.14
CA LEU A 192 5.84 8.53 3.75
C LEU A 192 5.78 7.02 3.43
N ALA A 193 6.03 6.65 2.17
CA ALA A 193 6.11 5.27 1.71
C ALA A 193 7.17 4.48 2.49
N TYR A 194 8.36 5.06 2.70
CA TYR A 194 9.41 4.46 3.50
C TYR A 194 9.01 4.32 4.98
N GLU A 195 8.53 5.39 5.59
CA GLU A 195 8.19 5.45 7.02
C GLU A 195 7.15 4.41 7.42
N PHE A 196 6.14 4.18 6.58
CA PHE A 196 5.02 3.28 6.87
C PHE A 196 5.01 1.99 6.03
N GLY A 197 6.02 1.79 5.17
CA GLY A 197 6.08 0.62 4.27
C GLY A 197 4.87 0.55 3.32
N ILE A 198 4.44 1.70 2.79
CA ILE A 198 3.30 1.79 1.88
C ILE A 198 3.83 1.81 0.44
N PRO A 199 3.37 0.90 -0.44
CA PRO A 199 3.79 0.90 -1.82
C PRO A 199 3.49 2.23 -2.55
N SER A 200 4.48 2.74 -3.29
CA SER A 200 4.35 3.93 -4.16
C SER A 200 4.92 3.65 -5.55
N ARG A 201 4.19 2.82 -6.31
CA ARG A 201 4.62 2.34 -7.63
C ARG A 201 4.75 3.47 -8.66
N GLU A 202 3.80 4.41 -8.67
CA GLU A 202 3.81 5.52 -9.63
C GLU A 202 4.99 6.47 -9.41
N ASP A 203 5.32 6.81 -8.16
CA ASP A 203 6.47 7.65 -7.88
C ASP A 203 7.79 6.95 -8.21
N LEU A 204 7.87 5.62 -8.04
CA LEU A 204 9.03 4.80 -8.43
C LEU A 204 9.28 4.87 -9.94
N PHE A 205 8.26 4.66 -10.77
CA PHE A 205 8.42 4.75 -12.24
C PHE A 205 8.77 6.15 -12.73
N GLN A 206 8.44 7.19 -11.95
CA GLN A 206 8.89 8.54 -12.27
C GLN A 206 10.35 8.81 -11.88
N LEU A 207 11.02 7.91 -11.14
CA LEU A 207 12.45 8.08 -10.80
C LEU A 207 13.38 7.60 -11.92
N SER A 208 12.97 6.60 -12.69
CA SER A 208 13.73 6.08 -13.84
C SER A 208 12.78 5.41 -14.83
N THR A 209 13.07 5.52 -16.13
CA THR A 209 12.38 4.76 -17.18
C THR A 209 12.69 3.26 -17.11
N ASP A 210 13.82 2.91 -16.50
CA ASP A 210 14.36 1.55 -16.46
C ASP A 210 14.29 0.97 -15.03
N VAL A 211 13.11 1.04 -14.40
CA VAL A 211 12.89 0.33 -13.13
C VAL A 211 12.87 -1.17 -13.41
N PRO A 212 13.78 -1.97 -12.81
CA PRO A 212 13.78 -3.41 -13.01
C PRO A 212 12.43 -4.06 -12.70
N ARG A 213 12.02 -5.04 -13.53
CA ARG A 213 10.72 -5.72 -13.40
C ARG A 213 10.48 -6.30 -12.00
N TYR A 214 11.53 -6.79 -11.33
CA TYR A 214 11.42 -7.34 -9.98
C TYR A 214 10.99 -6.29 -8.94
N LEU A 215 11.43 -5.03 -9.05
CA LEU A 215 10.97 -3.95 -8.17
C LEU A 215 9.50 -3.59 -8.41
N SER A 216 9.02 -3.76 -9.64
CA SER A 216 7.61 -3.51 -9.96
C SER A 216 6.66 -4.49 -9.28
N ARG A 217 7.10 -5.74 -9.06
CA ARG A 217 6.34 -6.76 -8.32
C ARG A 217 6.31 -6.46 -6.82
N VAL A 218 7.44 -6.00 -6.29
CA VAL A 218 7.57 -5.61 -4.88
C VAL A 218 6.80 -4.33 -4.56
N ALA A 219 6.65 -3.41 -5.53
CA ALA A 219 5.95 -2.13 -5.35
C ALA A 219 4.42 -2.25 -5.18
N ILE A 220 3.91 -3.43 -4.85
CA ILE A 220 2.53 -3.71 -4.43
C ILE A 220 2.47 -4.66 -3.21
N ASP A 221 3.61 -5.02 -2.63
CA ASP A 221 3.73 -6.05 -1.59
C ASP A 221 3.45 -5.46 -0.20
N GLU A 222 2.48 -6.04 0.51
CA GLU A 222 2.11 -5.64 1.87
C GLU A 222 3.23 -5.85 2.90
N ARG A 223 4.18 -6.75 2.64
CA ARG A 223 5.28 -7.09 3.54
C ARG A 223 6.31 -5.97 3.67
N LEU A 224 6.23 -4.94 2.83
CA LEU A 224 7.02 -3.71 2.97
C LEU A 224 6.80 -3.05 4.35
N PHE A 225 5.63 -3.20 4.96
CA PHE A 225 5.36 -2.72 6.31
C PHE A 225 6.37 -3.26 7.33
N TYR A 226 6.71 -4.56 7.26
CA TYR A 226 7.63 -5.21 8.19
C TYR A 226 9.08 -4.72 8.09
N LEU A 227 9.43 -4.05 7.00
CA LEU A 227 10.74 -3.43 6.79
C LEU A 227 10.75 -1.93 7.15
N SER A 228 9.61 -1.37 7.56
CA SER A 228 9.43 0.06 7.77
C SER A 228 9.79 0.51 9.20
N PRO A 229 10.15 1.79 9.39
CA PRO A 229 10.23 2.40 10.71
C PRO A 229 8.95 2.26 11.54
N ALA A 230 7.77 2.31 10.92
CA ALA A 230 6.50 2.14 11.62
C ALA A 230 6.36 0.76 12.27
N PHE A 231 6.86 -0.31 11.64
CA PHE A 231 6.89 -1.63 12.28
C PHE A 231 7.82 -1.65 13.50
N LEU A 232 8.98 -0.99 13.44
CA LEU A 232 9.84 -0.83 14.62
C LEU A 232 9.13 -0.05 15.74
N GLY A 233 8.31 0.95 15.38
CA GLY A 233 7.42 1.65 16.30
C GLY A 233 6.40 0.71 16.94
N LEU A 234 5.79 -0.18 16.16
CA LEU A 234 4.85 -1.19 16.62
C LEU A 234 5.50 -2.18 17.60
N VAL A 235 6.70 -2.67 17.30
CA VAL A 235 7.47 -3.54 18.20
C VAL A 235 7.73 -2.84 19.54
N LYS A 236 8.15 -1.57 19.51
CA LYS A 236 8.34 -0.77 20.73
C LYS A 236 7.04 -0.57 21.50
N TRP A 237 5.94 -0.31 20.80
CA TRP A 237 4.63 -0.16 21.42
C TRP A 237 4.16 -1.46 22.10
N CYS A 238 4.33 -2.61 21.46
CA CYS A 238 3.99 -3.93 22.04
C CYS A 238 4.78 -4.21 23.31
N LYS A 239 6.07 -3.83 23.35
CA LYS A 239 6.94 -3.93 24.54
C LYS A 239 6.52 -2.98 25.65
N ALA A 240 6.09 -1.77 25.31
CA ALA A 240 5.59 -0.79 26.29
C ALA A 240 4.19 -1.12 26.83
N HIS A 241 3.39 -1.90 26.08
CA HIS A 241 1.99 -2.22 26.41
C HIS A 241 1.69 -3.72 26.37
N PRO A 242 2.44 -4.57 27.11
CA PRO A 242 2.38 -6.03 26.97
C PRO A 242 0.99 -6.62 27.28
N ARG A 243 0.26 -6.01 28.22
CA ARG A 243 -1.11 -6.43 28.53
C ARG A 243 -2.04 -6.18 27.36
N LYS A 244 -2.03 -4.96 26.80
CA LYS A 244 -2.88 -4.59 25.66
C LYS A 244 -2.58 -5.44 24.44
N SER A 245 -1.31 -5.62 24.08
CA SER A 245 -0.90 -6.38 22.91
C SER A 245 -1.30 -7.85 23.02
N ARG A 246 -1.10 -8.49 24.18
CA ARG A 246 -1.48 -9.90 24.39
C ARG A 246 -2.98 -10.13 24.35
N THR A 247 -3.77 -9.27 25.00
CA THR A 247 -5.24 -9.41 25.04
C THR A 247 -5.94 -8.94 23.77
N MET A 248 -5.22 -8.32 22.84
CA MET A 248 -5.80 -7.85 21.60
C MET A 248 -6.15 -9.05 20.70
N GLU A 249 -7.43 -9.12 20.35
CA GLU A 249 -7.91 -10.05 19.33
C GLU A 249 -7.41 -9.56 17.97
N CYS A 250 -6.61 -10.39 17.30
CA CYS A 250 -6.15 -10.12 15.95
C CYS A 250 -7.13 -10.74 14.97
N LEU A 251 -7.97 -9.88 14.40
CA LEU A 251 -8.85 -10.26 13.30
C LEU A 251 -8.01 -10.53 12.04
N PRO A 252 -8.55 -11.29 11.07
CA PRO A 252 -7.89 -11.48 9.78
C PRO A 252 -7.47 -10.13 9.18
N HIS A 253 -6.17 -9.90 9.14
CA HIS A 253 -5.57 -8.67 8.66
C HIS A 253 -4.87 -8.92 7.34
N TYR A 254 -4.80 -7.90 6.50
CA TYR A 254 -4.04 -7.95 5.25
C TYR A 254 -2.53 -8.15 5.45
N LEU A 255 -2.05 -7.94 6.66
CA LEU A 255 -0.65 -8.17 7.04
C LEU A 255 -0.44 -9.60 7.57
N GLY A 256 -1.48 -10.43 7.64
CA GLY A 256 -1.42 -11.71 8.35
C GLY A 256 -1.33 -11.52 9.86
N ASP A 257 -0.57 -12.38 10.53
CA ASP A 257 -0.35 -12.32 11.98
C ASP A 257 0.71 -11.28 12.36
N TRP A 258 0.36 -10.02 12.14
CA TRP A 258 1.22 -8.89 12.48
C TRP A 258 1.54 -8.83 13.98
N LYS A 259 0.67 -9.37 14.84
CA LYS A 259 0.87 -9.34 16.29
C LYS A 259 2.03 -10.25 16.69
N SER A 260 2.02 -11.49 16.22
CA SER A 260 3.14 -12.40 16.49
C SER A 260 4.45 -11.83 15.94
N ALA A 261 4.42 -11.25 14.74
CA ALA A 261 5.59 -10.56 14.17
C ALA A 261 6.08 -9.40 15.06
N ALA A 262 5.17 -8.57 15.55
CA ALA A 262 5.52 -7.43 16.39
C ALA A 262 6.02 -7.85 17.79
N LEU A 263 5.53 -8.97 18.32
CA LEU A 263 5.99 -9.55 19.58
C LEU A 263 7.38 -10.19 19.43
N ALA A 264 7.62 -10.92 18.33
CA ALA A 264 8.93 -11.48 17.98
C ALA A 264 9.95 -10.39 17.61
N GLY A 265 9.48 -9.27 17.07
CA GLY A 265 10.32 -8.16 16.62
C GLY A 265 10.85 -8.31 15.20
N HIS A 266 10.43 -9.34 14.47
CA HIS A 266 10.80 -9.60 13.08
C HIS A 266 9.68 -10.30 12.31
N TRP A 267 9.85 -10.36 10.99
CA TRP A 267 9.03 -11.12 10.06
C TRP A 267 9.94 -11.73 8.99
N PRO A 268 9.69 -12.97 8.51
CA PRO A 268 8.66 -13.90 8.99
C PRO A 268 8.93 -14.39 10.42
N VAL A 269 7.86 -14.87 11.06
CA VAL A 269 7.94 -15.62 12.32
C VAL A 269 8.17 -17.08 11.93
N ASN A 270 9.34 -17.62 12.22
CA ASN A 270 9.60 -19.05 12.02
C ASN A 270 8.95 -19.79 13.17
N THR A 271 7.82 -20.44 12.90
CA THR A 271 7.02 -21.16 13.92
C THR A 271 7.78 -22.28 14.64
N ASP A 272 8.93 -22.69 14.13
CA ASP A 272 9.72 -23.80 14.67
C ASP A 272 10.92 -23.36 15.54
N ASP A 273 11.39 -22.10 15.43
CA ASP A 273 12.60 -21.61 16.10
C ASP A 273 12.40 -20.32 16.93
N ASP A 274 11.22 -19.70 16.91
CA ASP A 274 11.02 -18.40 17.54
C ASP A 274 10.78 -18.53 19.05
N VAL A 275 11.90 -18.46 19.78
CA VAL A 275 12.10 -17.96 21.15
C VAL A 275 10.93 -18.21 22.10
N SER A 276 11.05 -19.25 22.91
CA SER A 276 10.11 -19.52 24.01
C SER A 276 9.95 -18.30 24.92
N ASP A 277 8.78 -18.11 25.54
CA ASP A 277 8.53 -17.02 26.50
C ASP A 277 9.65 -16.91 27.58
N GLU A 278 10.30 -18.04 27.92
CA GLU A 278 11.46 -18.12 28.83
C GLU A 278 12.75 -17.50 28.28
N GLU A 279 13.04 -17.65 26.98
CA GLU A 279 14.20 -17.04 26.33
C GLU A 279 14.01 -15.53 26.14
N LEU A 280 12.76 -15.11 25.91
CA LEU A 280 12.39 -13.70 25.87
C LEU A 280 12.50 -13.06 27.26
N GLU A 281 12.12 -13.76 28.34
CA GLU A 281 12.38 -13.30 29.71
C GLU A 281 13.88 -13.24 30.04
N LYS A 282 14.68 -14.25 29.66
CA LYS A 282 16.14 -14.22 29.85
C LYS A 282 16.82 -13.07 29.10
N ALA A 283 16.39 -12.79 27.88
CA ALA A 283 16.91 -11.69 27.07
C ALA A 283 16.51 -10.31 27.61
N LEU A 284 15.36 -10.20 28.28
CA LEU A 284 14.84 -8.95 28.83
C LEU A 284 15.42 -8.60 30.21
N TRP A 285 15.83 -9.58 31.02
CA TRP A 285 16.25 -9.35 32.41
C TRP A 285 17.74 -9.58 32.68
N GLY A 286 18.48 -10.21 31.76
CA GLY A 286 19.88 -10.58 31.98
C GLY A 286 20.06 -11.53 33.20
N PRO A 287 21.25 -12.10 33.42
CA PRO A 287 21.48 -13.05 34.50
C PRO A 287 21.37 -12.47 35.92
N GLU A 288 21.17 -11.15 36.11
CA GLU A 288 21.25 -10.49 37.42
C GLU A 288 19.97 -9.75 37.86
N GLY A 289 18.83 -9.93 37.21
CA GLY A 289 17.72 -8.97 37.31
C GLY A 289 16.35 -9.45 37.80
N CYS A 290 16.23 -10.37 38.76
CA CYS A 290 14.93 -10.69 39.38
C CYS A 290 14.87 -10.19 40.83
N PRO A 291 14.19 -9.07 41.15
CA PRO A 291 13.93 -8.68 42.53
C PRO A 291 12.77 -9.52 43.06
N SER A 292 13.09 -10.73 43.53
CA SER A 292 12.17 -11.50 44.37
C SER A 292 12.09 -10.84 45.74
N GLY A 293 10.94 -10.26 46.06
CA GLY A 293 10.78 -9.51 47.30
C GLY A 293 9.35 -9.05 47.54
N THR A 294 8.40 -9.98 47.57
CA THR A 294 7.07 -9.71 48.15
C THR A 294 7.16 -9.95 49.66
N PRO A 295 6.94 -8.96 50.54
CA PRO A 295 6.81 -9.23 51.97
C PRO A 295 5.41 -9.82 52.23
N ALA A 296 5.40 -10.93 52.97
CA ALA A 296 4.19 -11.52 53.50
C ALA A 296 3.53 -10.56 54.51
N LEU A 297 2.26 -10.25 54.28
CA LEU A 297 1.39 -9.65 55.29
C LEU A 297 1.03 -10.71 56.34
N ARG A 298 1.48 -10.49 57.58
CA ARG A 298 0.80 -10.86 58.82
C ARG A 298 0.96 -9.73 59.82
#